data_AF-A0A833H5G4-F1
#
_entry.id   AF-A0A833H5G4-F1
#
_cell.length_a   1.000
_cell.length_b   1.000
_cell.length_c   1.000
_cell.angle_alpha   90.00
_cell.angle_beta   90.00
_cell.angle_gamma   90.00
#
_symmetry.space_group_name_H-M   'P 1'
#
loop_
_entity.id
_entity.type
_entity.pdbx_description
1 polymer ?
#
loop_
_entity_poly.entity_id
_entity_poly.type
_entity_poly.pdbx_seq_one_letter_code
_entity_poly.pdbx_strand_id
1 'polypeptide(L)'
;MSKKRKDTEEFRFEDALDRLEEITRNLESGELSLDESLAAYEEGIKLRDLCTDYLGQAEKRLQMLQKKDGELRPVDIQEEEASLF
;
A
#
# COMPACT_ATOMS: atom_id res chain seq x y z
N MET A 1 -19.77 -8.00 -17.10
CA MET A 1 -19.84 -8.16 -15.63
C MET A 1 -18.54 -7.69 -14.94
N SER A 2 -17.90 -6.59 -15.37
CA SER A 2 -16.50 -6.29 -14.99
C SER A 2 -16.31 -5.25 -13.89
N LYS A 3 -17.39 -4.67 -13.34
CA LYS A 3 -17.30 -3.56 -12.37
C LYS A 3 -17.08 -4.04 -10.92
N LYS A 4 -17.69 -5.17 -10.54
CA LYS A 4 -17.74 -5.64 -9.14
C LYS A 4 -16.38 -6.01 -8.53
N ARG A 5 -15.41 -6.49 -9.31
CA ARG A 5 -14.09 -6.90 -8.77
C ARG A 5 -13.19 -5.72 -8.43
N LYS A 6 -13.21 -4.66 -9.24
CA LYS A 6 -12.33 -3.50 -9.04
C LYS A 6 -12.73 -2.70 -7.80
N ASP A 7 -14.03 -2.48 -7.59
CA ASP A 7 -14.55 -1.80 -6.40
C ASP A 7 -14.23 -2.59 -5.11
N THR A 8 -14.16 -3.92 -5.18
CA THR A 8 -13.80 -4.75 -4.00
C THR A 8 -12.31 -4.70 -3.70
N GLU A 9 -11.44 -4.65 -4.71
CA GLU A 9 -9.98 -4.53 -4.48
C GLU A 9 -9.60 -3.13 -3.99
N GLU A 10 -10.23 -2.09 -4.52
CA GLU A 10 -10.05 -0.70 -4.07
C GLU A 10 -10.50 -0.54 -2.61
N PHE A 11 -11.70 -1.05 -2.27
CA PHE A 11 -12.18 -1.08 -0.89
C PHE A 11 -11.21 -1.80 0.06
N ARG A 12 -10.62 -2.92 -0.37
CA ARG A 12 -9.64 -3.67 0.45
C ARG A 12 -8.29 -2.99 0.61
N PHE A 13 -7.90 -2.09 -0.30
CA PHE A 13 -6.70 -1.29 -0.17
C PHE A 13 -6.93 -0.16 0.84
N GLU A 14 -8.00 0.60 0.68
CA GLU A 14 -8.35 1.70 1.59
C GLU A 14 -8.52 1.19 3.03
N ASP A 15 -9.22 0.06 3.22
CA ASP A 15 -9.37 -0.57 4.55
C ASP A 15 -8.01 -0.92 5.18
N ALA A 16 -7.08 -1.45 4.37
CA ALA A 16 -5.75 -1.84 4.85
C ALA A 16 -4.89 -0.62 5.22
N LEU A 17 -5.00 0.45 4.43
CA LEU A 17 -4.32 1.72 4.67
C LEU A 17 -4.86 2.39 5.94
N ASP A 18 -6.18 2.51 6.08
CA ASP A 18 -6.83 3.09 7.26
C ASP A 18 -6.40 2.36 8.55
N ARG A 19 -6.35 1.03 8.50
CA ARG A 19 -5.89 0.21 9.63
C ARG A 19 -4.41 0.44 9.94
N LEU A 20 -3.57 0.55 8.92
CA LEU A 20 -2.14 0.82 9.09
C LEU A 20 -1.90 2.20 9.71
N GLU A 21 -2.68 3.20 9.34
CA GLU A 21 -2.63 4.52 9.97
C GLU A 21 -3.05 4.48 11.43
N GLU A 22 -4.11 3.73 11.76
CA GLU A 22 -4.57 3.54 13.13
C GLU A 22 -3.47 2.90 13.99
N ILE A 23 -2.81 1.86 13.48
CA ILE A 23 -1.68 1.20 14.15
C ILE A 23 -0.55 2.19 14.38
N THR A 24 -0.19 2.99 13.37
CA THR A 24 0.85 4.02 13.48
C THR A 24 0.51 5.03 14.58
N ARG A 25 -0.72 5.56 14.57
CA ARG A 25 -1.20 6.49 15.62
C ARG A 25 -1.12 5.87 17.01
N ASN A 26 -1.51 4.60 17.16
CA ASN A 26 -1.47 3.91 18.45
C ASN A 26 -0.04 3.68 18.93
N LEU A 27 0.88 3.30 18.03
CA LEU A 27 2.31 3.16 18.36
C LEU A 27 2.94 4.50 18.75
N GLU A 28 2.63 5.58 18.04
CA GLU A 28 3.14 6.93 18.31
C GLU A 28 2.59 7.53 19.61
N SER A 29 1.40 7.11 20.05
CA SER A 29 0.81 7.56 21.33
C SER A 29 1.66 7.18 22.54
N GLY A 30 2.41 6.07 22.45
CA GLY A 30 3.18 5.50 23.56
C GLY A 30 2.32 4.92 24.70
N GLU A 31 1.01 4.76 24.50
CA GLU A 31 0.10 4.24 25.53
C GLU A 31 0.02 2.71 25.57
N LEU A 32 0.53 2.03 24.53
CA LEU A 32 0.52 0.58 24.43
C LEU A 32 1.55 -0.07 25.36
N SER A 33 1.20 -1.19 25.97
CA SER A 33 2.18 -2.07 26.62
C SER A 33 3.17 -2.65 25.58
N LEU A 34 4.25 -3.28 26.06
CA LEU A 34 5.24 -3.90 25.18
C LEU A 34 4.63 -4.99 24.29
N ASP A 35 3.81 -5.87 24.85
CA ASP A 35 3.18 -6.97 24.10
C ASP A 35 2.19 -6.42 23.06
N GLU A 36 1.42 -5.39 23.41
CA GLU A 36 0.51 -4.71 22.48
C GLU A 36 1.27 -3.99 21.37
N SER A 37 2.39 -3.34 21.70
CA SER A 37 3.26 -2.68 20.72
C SER A 37 3.86 -3.67 19.73
N LEU A 38 4.31 -4.85 20.21
CA LEU A 38 4.81 -5.92 19.35
C LEU A 38 3.72 -6.47 18.43
N ALA A 39 2.53 -6.72 18.95
CA ALA A 39 1.39 -7.19 18.15
C ALA A 39 0.97 -6.16 17.08
N ALA A 40 0.88 -4.88 17.47
CA ALA A 40 0.56 -3.78 16.55
C ALA A 40 1.62 -3.64 15.46
N TYR A 41 2.90 -3.76 15.79
CA TYR A 41 4.00 -3.72 14.82
C TYR A 41 3.93 -4.89 13.83
N GLU A 42 3.71 -6.12 14.30
CA GLU A 42 3.55 -7.29 13.42
C GLU A 42 2.36 -7.16 12.47
N GLU A 43 1.24 -6.62 12.95
CA GLU A 43 0.08 -6.30 12.11
C GLU A 43 0.43 -5.23 11.07
N GLY A 44 1.11 -4.16 11.50
CA GLY A 44 1.54 -3.07 10.63
C GLY A 44 2.45 -3.53 9.49
N ILE A 45 3.39 -4.44 9.76
CA ILE A 45 4.25 -5.03 8.72
C ILE A 45 3.44 -5.77 7.66
N LYS A 46 2.45 -6.57 8.08
CA LYS A 46 1.59 -7.33 7.15
C LYS A 46 0.73 -6.40 6.29
N LEU A 47 0.20 -5.34 6.88
CA LEU A 47 -0.62 -4.35 6.18
C LEU A 47 0.21 -3.52 5.20
N ARG A 48 1.43 -3.12 5.59
CA ARG A 48 2.39 -2.47 4.69
C ARG A 48 2.64 -3.33 3.46
N ASP A 49 3.00 -4.60 3.65
CA ASP A 49 3.31 -5.51 2.55
C ASP A 49 2.09 -5.68 1.62
N LEU A 50 0.90 -5.79 2.20
CA LEU A 50 -0.35 -5.85 1.44
C LEU A 50 -0.59 -4.57 0.62
N CYS A 51 -0.39 -3.39 1.19
CA CYS A 51 -0.51 -2.12 0.48
C CYS A 51 0.51 -2.00 -0.66
N THR A 52 1.77 -2.38 -0.43
CA THR A 52 2.80 -2.43 -1.46
C THR A 52 2.41 -3.36 -2.60
N ASP A 53 1.87 -4.53 -2.31
CA ASP A 53 1.39 -5.48 -3.31
C ASP A 53 0.25 -4.92 -4.16
N TYR A 54 -0.69 -4.18 -3.56
CA TYR A 54 -1.76 -3.52 -4.30
C TYR A 54 -1.22 -2.43 -5.23
N LEU A 55 -0.32 -1.58 -4.73
CA LEU A 55 0.32 -0.53 -5.53
C LEU A 55 1.11 -1.12 -6.71
N GLY A 56 1.89 -2.18 -6.47
CA GLY A 56 2.63 -2.85 -7.52
C GLY A 56 1.73 -3.51 -8.58
N GLN A 57 0.55 -4.00 -8.20
CA GLN A 57 -0.45 -4.49 -9.15
C GLN A 57 -1.07 -3.36 -9.98
N ALA A 58 -1.38 -2.23 -9.34
CA ALA A 58 -1.89 -1.04 -10.02
C ALA A 58 -0.87 -0.51 -11.04
N GLU A 59 0.41 -0.43 -10.65
CA GLU A 59 1.50 0.01 -11.52
C GLU A 59 1.66 -0.93 -12.73
N LYS A 60 1.73 -2.25 -12.52
CA LYS A 60 1.80 -3.23 -13.62
C LYS A 60 0.63 -3.08 -14.59
N ARG A 61 -0.57 -2.82 -14.08
CA ARG A 61 -1.75 -2.58 -14.91
C ARG A 61 -1.60 -1.32 -15.75
N LEU A 62 -1.07 -0.23 -15.19
CA LEU A 62 -0.76 0.99 -15.93
C LEU A 62 0.28 0.72 -17.03
N GLN A 63 1.37 0.03 -16.72
CA GLN A 63 2.41 -0.33 -17.69
C GLN A 63 1.85 -1.19 -18.85
N MET A 64 0.92 -2.11 -18.59
CA MET A 64 0.27 -2.91 -19.64
C MET A 64 -0.64 -2.07 -20.55
N LEU A 65 -1.31 -1.06 -20.00
CA LEU A 65 -2.14 -0.14 -20.78
C LEU A 65 -1.26 0.75 -21.68
N GLN A 66 -0.14 1.27 -21.17
CA GLN A 66 0.82 2.04 -21.96
C GLN A 66 1.38 1.24 -23.16
N LYS A 67 1.72 -0.04 -22.96
CA LYS A 67 2.22 -0.91 -24.04
C LYS A 67 1.19 -1.18 -25.14
N LYS A 68 -0.11 -1.06 -24.85
CA LYS A 68 -1.19 -1.30 -25.82
C LYS A 68 -1.53 -0.10 -26.70
N ASP A 69 -1.43 1.12 -26.17
CA ASP A 69 -1.89 2.33 -26.85
C ASP A 69 -0.78 3.16 -27.52
N GLY A 70 0.49 2.76 -27.46
CA GLY A 70 1.60 3.40 -28.19
C GLY A 70 2.00 4.79 -27.69
N GLU A 71 1.14 5.51 -26.97
CA GLU A 71 1.45 6.75 -26.26
C GLU A 71 0.55 6.93 -25.03
N LEU A 72 1.06 6.57 -23.85
CA LEU A 72 0.75 7.23 -22.58
C LEU A 72 2.03 7.22 -21.75
N ARG A 73 2.56 8.42 -21.44
CA ARG A 73 3.86 8.58 -20.79
C ARG A 73 3.80 8.19 -19.30
N PRO A 74 4.85 7.55 -18.75
CA PRO A 74 4.91 7.19 -17.34
C PRO A 74 4.98 8.44 -16.44
N VAL A 75 4.43 8.31 -15.24
CA VAL A 75 4.82 9.15 -14.10
C VAL A 75 6.08 8.49 -13.56
N ASP A 76 7.24 9.09 -13.79
CA ASP A 76 8.50 8.68 -13.16
C ASP A 76 8.40 8.97 -11.66
N ILE A 77 7.96 7.99 -10.87
CA ILE A 77 8.20 7.98 -9.44
C ILE A 77 9.64 7.49 -9.28
N GLN A 78 10.58 8.42 -9.36
CA GLN A 78 11.98 8.14 -9.06
C GLN A 78 12.05 7.75 -7.57
N GLU A 79 12.39 6.49 -7.28
CA GLU A 79 12.86 6.07 -5.95
C GLU A 79 14.23 6.75 -5.71
N GLU A 80 14.22 8.03 -5.35
CA GLU A 80 15.41 8.80 -4.95
C GLU A 80 15.70 8.65 -3.44
N GLU A 81 15.48 7.50 -2.80
CA GLU A 81 15.93 7.30 -1.40
C GLU A 81 16.35 5.85 -1.10
N ALA A 82 17.28 5.30 -1.87
CA ALA A 82 18.01 4.08 -1.48
C ALA A 82 19.54 4.23 -1.58
N SER A 83 20.05 5.46 -1.40
CA SER A 83 21.50 5.69 -1.36
C SER A 83 21.95 6.66 -0.26
N LEU A 84 21.11 6.89 0.77
CA LEU A 84 21.48 7.73 1.91
C LEU A 84 21.51 7.01 3.27
N PHE A 85 21.67 5.68 3.27
CA PHE A 85 22.08 4.92 4.45
C PHE A 85 23.09 3.84 4.07
#